data_AF-X1Q0G9-F1
#
_entry.id   AF-X1Q0G9-F1
#
_cell.length_a   1.000
_cell.length_b   1.000
_cell.length_c   1.000
_cell.angle_alpha   90.00
_cell.angle_beta   90.00
_cell.angle_gamma   90.00
#
_symmetry.space_group_name_H-M   'P 1'
#
loop_
_entity.id
_entity.type
_entity.pdbx_description
1 polymer ?
#
loop_
_entity_poly.entity_id
_entity_poly.type
_entity_poly.pdbx_seq_one_letter_code
_entity_poly.pdbx_strand_id
1 'polypeptide(L)'
;MNIEAFLLCDCATDQRGKLNVLGAFDSIYAKKTPIVHPACTVATRIRFDMIEEGEHKVSIAVIDQDGKAIVPRLNGNISVRARPDGGSSVV
;
A
#
# COMPACT_ATOMS: atom_id res chain seq x y z
N MET A 1 1.19 -6.37 13.46
CA MET A 1 1.00 -5.96 12.06
C MET A 1 2.15 -5.02 11.79
N ASN A 2 3.06 -5.45 10.92
CA ASN A 2 4.25 -4.69 10.60
C ASN A 2 4.19 -4.27 9.13
N ILE A 3 4.19 -2.97 8.87
CA ILE A 3 4.24 -2.43 7.51
C ILE A 3 5.70 -2.49 7.07
N GLU A 4 6.01 -3.40 6.17
CA GLU A 4 7.37 -3.58 5.66
C GLU A 4 7.65 -2.67 4.45
N ALA A 5 6.61 -2.29 3.72
CA ALA A 5 6.67 -1.28 2.67
C ALA A 5 5.34 -0.54 2.56
N PHE A 6 5.41 0.77 2.33
CA PHE A 6 4.28 1.61 1.94
C PHE A 6 4.81 2.74 1.05
N LEU A 7 4.61 2.61 -0.25
CA LEU A 7 5.31 3.39 -1.27
C LEU A 7 4.33 3.97 -2.29
N LEU A 8 4.63 5.17 -2.78
CA LEU A 8 4.13 5.62 -4.07
C LEU A 8 5.11 5.18 -5.16
N CYS A 9 4.56 4.74 -6.28
CA CYS A 9 5.34 4.27 -7.42
C CYS A 9 4.58 4.41 -8.74
N ASP A 10 5.29 4.34 -9.86
CA ASP A 10 4.67 4.36 -11.19
C ASP A 10 3.78 3.11 -11.40
N CYS A 11 4.25 1.93 -10.98
CA CYS A 11 3.53 0.66 -11.15
C CYS A 11 3.92 -0.38 -10.10
N ALA A 12 2.96 -1.22 -9.69
CA ALA A 12 3.18 -2.35 -8.81
C ALA A 12 2.46 -3.61 -9.33
N THR A 13 3.11 -4.78 -9.21
CA THR A 13 2.53 -6.07 -9.59
C THR A 13 2.88 -7.14 -8.57
N ASP A 14 1.99 -8.11 -8.36
CA ASP A 14 2.31 -9.37 -7.69
C ASP A 14 2.74 -10.39 -8.73
N GLN A 15 3.95 -10.93 -8.56
CA GLN A 15 4.42 -12.07 -9.34
C GLN A 15 4.81 -13.23 -8.41
N ARG A 16 3.87 -14.17 -8.23
CA ARG A 16 4.05 -15.39 -7.41
C ARG A 16 4.39 -15.08 -5.96
N GLY A 17 3.69 -14.12 -5.35
CA GLY A 17 3.90 -13.69 -3.96
C GLY A 17 5.11 -12.75 -3.79
N LYS A 18 5.67 -12.25 -4.89
CA LYS A 18 6.68 -11.19 -4.86
C LYS A 18 6.04 -9.89 -5.30
N LEU A 19 6.13 -8.89 -4.43
CA LEU A 19 5.76 -7.52 -4.78
C LEU A 19 6.87 -6.91 -5.64
N ASN A 20 6.57 -6.71 -6.92
CA ASN A 20 7.42 -5.96 -7.84
C ASN A 20 6.98 -4.50 -7.85
N VAL A 21 7.94 -3.59 -7.67
CA VAL A 21 7.72 -2.14 -7.67
C VAL A 21 8.58 -1.51 -8.76
N LEU A 22 7.96 -0.70 -9.61
CA LEU A 22 8.64 0.08 -10.64
C LEU A 22 8.52 1.57 -10.33
N GLY A 23 9.66 2.26 -10.30
CA GLY A 23 9.70 3.72 -10.15
C GLY A 23 9.10 4.20 -8.84
N ALA A 24 9.63 3.76 -7.69
CA ALA A 24 9.22 4.32 -6.40
C ALA A 24 9.70 5.76 -6.24
N PHE A 25 8.86 6.65 -5.72
CA PHE A 25 9.16 8.07 -5.57
C PHE A 25 8.50 8.66 -4.33
N ASP A 26 9.05 9.77 -3.85
CA ASP A 26 8.49 10.60 -2.77
C ASP A 26 8.13 12.03 -3.23
N SER A 27 8.55 12.39 -4.44
CA SER A 27 8.50 13.76 -4.97
C SER A 27 8.11 13.76 -6.45
N ILE A 28 7.22 14.68 -6.83
CA ILE A 28 6.85 14.91 -8.23
C ILE A 28 7.63 16.13 -8.74
N TYR A 29 8.51 15.92 -9.71
CA TYR A 29 9.24 17.00 -10.37
C TYR A 29 8.39 17.64 -11.48
N ALA A 30 8.09 18.94 -11.35
CA ALA A 30 7.31 19.68 -12.33
C ALA A 30 7.89 21.08 -12.58
N LYS A 31 7.94 21.50 -13.85
CA LYS A 31 8.42 22.85 -14.23
C LYS A 31 7.41 23.96 -13.96
N LYS A 32 6.12 23.63 -13.97
CA LYS A 32 4.99 24.53 -13.71
C LYS A 32 3.86 23.73 -13.05
N THR A 33 3.05 24.41 -12.25
CA THR A 33 1.86 23.84 -11.59
C THR A 33 0.60 24.56 -12.09
N PRO A 34 -0.56 23.88 -12.20
CA PRO A 34 -0.81 22.46 -11.88
C PRO A 34 -0.18 21.49 -12.90
N ILE A 35 0.06 20.26 -12.45
CA ILE A 35 0.66 19.14 -13.20
C ILE A 35 -0.21 17.91 -12.99
N VAL A 36 -0.44 17.13 -14.04
CA VAL A 36 -1.02 15.79 -13.97
C VAL A 36 0.12 14.78 -14.05
N HIS A 37 0.33 14.01 -12.98
CA HIS A 37 1.32 12.94 -12.96
C HIS A 37 0.75 11.69 -13.67
N PRO A 38 1.48 11.08 -14.63
CA PRO A 38 0.91 10.08 -15.52
C PRO A 38 0.50 8.77 -14.85
N ALA A 39 1.20 8.33 -13.78
CA ALA A 39 0.89 7.09 -13.08
C ALA A 39 1.23 7.23 -11.59
N CYS A 40 0.27 6.95 -10.70
CA CYS A 40 0.50 7.02 -9.25
C CYS A 40 -0.16 5.81 -8.58
N THR A 41 0.65 4.82 -8.25
CA THR A 41 0.24 3.56 -7.64
C THR A 41 0.70 3.52 -6.19
N VAL A 42 -0.14 2.98 -5.31
CA VAL A 42 0.25 2.66 -3.93
C VAL A 42 0.68 1.19 -3.86
N ALA A 43 1.90 0.93 -3.44
CA ALA A 43 2.42 -0.41 -3.19
C ALA A 43 2.63 -0.61 -1.68
N THR A 44 2.01 -1.65 -1.13
CA THR A 44 2.08 -1.95 0.31
C THR A 44 2.46 -3.40 0.51
N ARG A 45 3.31 -3.66 1.51
CA ARG A 45 3.64 -5.01 1.97
C ARG A 45 3.48 -5.07 3.48
N ILE A 46 2.61 -5.95 3.96
CA ILE A 46 2.27 -6.04 5.38
C ILE A 46 2.56 -7.45 5.88
N ARG A 47 3.29 -7.53 6.99
CA ARG A 47 3.51 -8.78 7.72
C ARG A 47 2.57 -8.87 8.91
N PHE A 48 1.97 -10.03 9.04
CA PHE A 48 1.06 -10.39 10.14
C PHE A 48 1.66 -11.53 10.95
N ASP A 49 1.64 -11.40 12.27
CA ASP A 49 1.99 -12.47 13.18
C ASP A 49 0.83 -13.46 13.36
N MET A 50 1.10 -14.64 13.90
CA MET A 50 0.09 -15.69 14.08
C MET A 50 -1.13 -15.22 14.89
N ILE A 51 -0.90 -14.40 15.91
CA ILE A 51 -1.97 -13.85 16.76
C ILE A 51 -2.90 -12.88 16.01
N GLU A 52 -2.53 -12.49 14.79
CA GLU A 52 -3.25 -11.56 13.94
C GLU A 52 -4.01 -12.29 12.81
N GLU A 53 -4.26 -13.58 12.96
CA GLU A 53 -5.15 -14.31 12.06
C GLU A 53 -6.57 -13.71 12.05
N GLY A 54 -7.19 -13.64 10.87
CA GLY A 54 -8.55 -13.17 10.68
C GLY A 54 -8.68 -12.05 9.64
N GLU A 55 -9.82 -11.37 9.68
CA GLU A 55 -10.17 -10.30 8.76
C GLU A 55 -9.66 -8.94 9.26
N HIS A 56 -8.88 -8.24 8.43
CA HIS A 56 -8.38 -6.91 8.70
C HIS A 56 -8.96 -5.89 7.73
N LYS A 57 -9.55 -4.83 8.27
CA LYS A 57 -10.01 -3.70 7.46
C LYS A 57 -8.86 -2.75 7.21
N VAL A 58 -8.59 -2.47 5.94
CA VAL A 58 -7.61 -1.48 5.50
C VAL A 58 -8.33 -0.31 4.85
N SER A 59 -7.91 0.90 5.20
CA SER A 59 -8.42 2.13 4.61
C SER A 59 -7.25 3.02 4.23
N ILE A 60 -7.17 3.42 2.96
CA ILE A 60 -6.18 4.36 2.46
C ILE A 60 -6.90 5.68 2.20
N ALA A 61 -6.37 6.75 2.79
CA ALA A 61 -6.86 8.11 2.60
C ALA A 61 -5.75 8.95 1.97
N VAL A 62 -6.11 9.72 0.94
CA VAL A 62 -5.25 10.77 0.39
C VAL A 62 -5.83 12.09 0.87
N ILE A 63 -5.05 12.81 1.66
CA ILE A 63 -5.43 14.07 2.28
C ILE A 63 -4.48 15.18 1.84
N ASP A 64 -4.97 16.41 1.78
CA ASP A 64 -4.12 17.58 1.62
C ASP A 64 -3.47 17.98 2.96
N GLN A 65 -2.69 19.06 2.92
CA GLN A 65 -1.97 19.58 4.09
C GLN A 65 -2.91 20.08 5.20
N ASP A 66 -4.16 20.40 4.87
CA ASP A 66 -5.20 20.84 5.81
C ASP A 66 -6.02 19.65 6.36
N GLY A 67 -5.66 18.42 5.98
CA GLY A 67 -6.33 17.19 6.43
C GLY A 67 -7.63 16.89 5.69
N LYS A 68 -7.94 17.61 4.61
CA LYS A 68 -9.14 17.37 3.80
C LYS A 68 -8.88 16.26 2.79
N ALA A 69 -9.83 15.34 2.68
CA ALA A 69 -9.75 14.25 1.72
C ALA A 69 -9.78 14.79 0.27
N ILE A 70 -8.76 14.43 -0.51
CA ILE A 70 -8.63 14.78 -1.93
C ILE A 70 -9.43 13.80 -2.80
N VAL A 71 -9.44 12.52 -2.41
CA VAL A 71 -10.24 11.46 -3.04
C VAL A 71 -11.02 10.67 -1.99
N PRO A 72 -12.09 9.95 -2.38
CA PRO A 72 -12.76 9.02 -1.48
C PRO A 72 -11.77 8.01 -0.89
N ARG A 73 -12.00 7.62 0.36
CA ARG A 73 -11.18 6.59 1.02
C ARG A 73 -11.29 5.28 0.26
N LEU A 74 -10.14 4.68 -0.04
CA LEU A 74 -10.05 3.35 -0.61
C LEU A 74 -10.13 2.36 0.54
N ASN A 75 -11.20 1.57 0.58
CA ASN A 75 -11.41 0.57 1.62
C ASN A 75 -11.19 -0.82 1.05
N GLY A 76 -10.51 -1.67 1.80
CA GLY A 76 -10.28 -3.07 1.47
C GLY A 76 -10.34 -3.95 2.72
N ASN A 77 -10.57 -5.24 2.49
CA ASN A 77 -10.48 -6.25 3.54
C ASN A 77 -9.36 -7.22 3.16
N ILE A 78 -8.50 -7.52 4.14
CA ILE A 78 -7.43 -8.49 4.02
C ILE A 78 -7.78 -9.69 4.91
N SER A 79 -7.94 -10.86 4.29
CA SER A 79 -8.10 -12.12 5.01
C SER A 79 -6.73 -12.71 5.27
N VAL A 80 -6.30 -12.68 6.53
CA VAL A 80 -5.01 -13.23 6.95
C VAL A 80 -5.24 -14.63 7.52
N ARG A 81 -4.51 -15.61 6.98
CA ARG A 81 -4.45 -16.96 7.54
C ARG A 81 -3.07 -17.19 8.14
N ALA A 82 -3.02 -17.75 9.33
CA ALA A 82 -1.76 -18.16 9.93
C ALA A 82 -1.11 -19.25 9.09
N ARG A 83 0.22 -19.26 9.03
CA ARG A 83 0.95 -20.35 8.37
C ARG A 83 0.92 -21.59 9.26
N PRO A 84 0.78 -22.81 8.70
CA PRO A 84 0.72 -24.04 9.49
C PRO A 84 1.97 -24.32 10.34
N ASP A 85 3.11 -23.73 9.97
CA ASP A 85 4.39 -23.83 10.67
C ASP A 85 4.53 -22.82 11.82
N GLY A 86 3.49 -22.03 12.11
CA GLY A 86 3.51 -20.98 13.13
C GLY A 86 4.28 -19.72 12.70
N GLY A 87 4.69 -19.63 11.43
CA GLY A 87 5.36 -18.45 10.88
C GLY A 87 4.42 -17.28 10.57
N SER A 88 5.00 -16.07 10.48
CA SER A 88 4.27 -14.86 10.05
C SER A 88 3.81 -14.95 8.59
N SER A 89 2.63 -14.40 8.28
CA SER A 89 2.09 -14.28 6.92
C SER A 89 2.39 -12.91 6.31
N VAL A 90 2.49 -12.83 4.98
CA VAL A 90 2.75 -11.58 4.24
C VAL A 90 1.71 -11.40 3.16
N VAL A 91 1.20 -10.17 3.03
CA VAL A 91 0.30 -9.71 1.97
C VAL A 91 0.95 -8.55 1.25
#